data_AF-A0A5N7D8W4-F1
#
_entry.id   AF-A0A5N7D8W4-F1
#
_cell.length_a   1.000
_cell.length_b   1.000
_cell.length_c   1.000
_cell.angle_alpha   90.00
_cell.angle_beta   90.00
_cell.angle_gamma   90.00
#
_symmetry.space_group_name_H-M   'P 1'
#
loop_
_entity.id
_entity.type
_entity.pdbx_description
1 polymer ?
#
loop_
_entity_poly.entity_id
_entity_poly.type
_entity_poly.pdbx_seq_one_letter_code
_entity_poly.pdbx_strand_id
1 'polypeptide(L)'
;MRGYRAAKKAQSESKPPYAVPAKNIRRNATRKAKRAGDAFQNEKAKVKATGDIQKTRQATLALNIAEVERWEFAVQNRIPTKIVPSKEVRGMICEHRAKQAQNA
;
A
#
# COMPACT_ATOMS: atom_id res chain seq x y z
N MET A 1 -7.69 29.75 -37.64
CA MET A 1 -8.01 30.14 -36.24
C MET A 1 -7.37 29.15 -35.27
N ARG A 2 -6.50 29.63 -34.37
CA ARG A 2 -5.81 28.78 -33.37
C ARG A 2 -6.76 28.56 -32.19
N GLY A 3 -7.32 27.36 -32.06
CA GLY A 3 -8.42 27.05 -31.14
C GLY A 3 -8.11 27.32 -29.66
N TYR A 4 -9.16 27.55 -28.88
CA TYR A 4 -9.16 27.94 -27.45
C TYR A 4 -8.21 27.11 -26.55
N ARG A 5 -7.99 25.82 -26.88
CA ARG A 5 -7.05 24.93 -26.19
C ARG A 5 -5.58 25.33 -26.34
N ALA A 6 -5.18 25.87 -27.49
CA ALA A 6 -3.80 26.24 -27.76
C ALA A 6 -3.39 27.52 -27.01
N ALA A 7 -4.33 28.43 -26.75
CA ALA A 7 -4.10 29.62 -25.92
C ALA A 7 -3.84 29.25 -24.45
N LYS A 8 -4.57 28.27 -23.91
CA LYS A 8 -4.35 27.77 -22.53
C LYS A 8 -2.99 27.09 -22.33
N LYS A 9 -2.45 26.42 -23.36
CA LYS A 9 -1.10 25.84 -23.33
C LYS A 9 0.01 26.88 -23.42
N ALA A 10 -0.22 27.99 -24.13
CA ALA A 10 0.76 29.06 -24.26
C ALA A 10 0.84 29.97 -23.01
N GLN A 11 -0.22 30.03 -22.20
CA GLN A 11 -0.27 30.79 -20.95
C GLN A 11 0.03 29.95 -19.69
N SER A 12 0.33 28.65 -19.82
CA SER A 12 0.86 27.89 -18.71
C SER A 12 2.35 28.20 -18.57
N GLU A 13 2.66 29.38 -18.06
CA GLU A 13 3.96 29.68 -17.48
C GLU A 13 4.38 28.51 -16.57
N SER A 14 5.68 28.25 -16.49
CA SER A 14 6.26 27.28 -15.56
C SER A 14 6.02 27.75 -14.13
N LYS A 15 4.81 27.50 -13.65
CA LYS A 15 4.43 27.74 -12.27
C LYS A 15 5.42 26.96 -11.41
N PRO A 16 6.13 27.62 -10.47
CA PRO A 16 7.02 26.91 -9.56
C PRO A 16 6.22 25.78 -8.91
N PRO A 17 6.83 24.60 -8.65
CA PRO A 17 6.11 23.46 -8.13
C PRO A 17 5.39 23.93 -6.87
N TYR A 18 4.07 24.08 -6.98
CA TYR A 18 3.25 24.58 -5.89
C TYR A 18 3.59 23.72 -4.68
N ALA A 19 4.12 24.33 -3.61
CA ALA A 19 4.40 23.62 -2.39
C ALA A 19 3.10 22.94 -1.95
N VAL A 20 3.02 21.62 -2.20
CA VAL A 20 1.76 20.91 -2.05
C VAL A 20 1.47 20.90 -0.55
N PRO A 21 0.34 21.45 -0.07
CA PRO A 21 0.08 21.52 1.36
C PRO A 21 0.27 20.15 2.00
N ALA A 22 0.86 20.07 3.20
CA ALA A 22 1.16 18.81 3.88
C ALA A 22 -0.07 17.87 3.98
N LYS A 23 -1.27 18.46 4.03
CA LYS A 23 -2.57 17.76 3.99
C LYS A 23 -2.77 16.93 2.71
N ASN A 24 -2.28 17.41 1.56
CA ASN A 24 -2.35 16.72 0.28
C ASN A 24 -1.28 15.63 0.14
N ILE A 25 -0.11 15.82 0.75
CA ILE A 25 0.93 14.79 0.83
C ILE A 25 0.42 13.59 1.65
N ARG A 26 -0.16 13.86 2.83
CA ARG A 26 -0.78 12.82 3.68
C ARG A 26 -1.89 12.08 2.95
N ARG A 27 -2.83 12.80 2.32
CA ARG A 27 -3.91 12.19 1.52
C ARG A 27 -3.39 11.34 0.37
N ASN A 28 -2.34 11.78 -0.33
CA ASN A 28 -1.73 11.01 -1.41
C ASN A 28 -1.02 9.76 -0.89
N ALA A 29 -0.32 9.83 0.25
CA ALA A 29 0.27 8.67 0.90
C ALA A 29 -0.80 7.64 1.33
N THR A 30 -1.89 8.09 1.95
CA THR A 30 -3.01 7.21 2.31
C THR A 30 -3.65 6.57 1.07
N ARG A 31 -3.83 7.34 -0.02
CA ARG A 31 -4.41 6.82 -1.27
C ARG A 31 -3.49 5.79 -1.96
N LYS A 32 -2.16 6.01 -1.93
CA LYS A 32 -1.18 5.04 -2.42
C LYS A 32 -1.20 3.75 -1.59
N ALA A 33 -1.25 3.86 -0.26
CA ALA A 33 -1.36 2.71 0.62
C ALA A 33 -2.66 1.92 0.40
N LYS A 34 -3.79 2.60 0.17
CA LYS A 34 -5.07 1.94 -0.20
C LYS A 34 -4.94 1.20 -1.53
N ARG A 35 -4.47 1.86 -2.58
CA ARG A 35 -4.26 1.23 -3.90
C ARG A 35 -3.35 0.00 -3.85
N ALA A 36 -2.30 0.04 -3.02
CA ALA A 36 -1.43 -1.12 -2.82
C ALA A 36 -2.20 -2.28 -2.16
N GLY A 37 -3.01 -2.00 -1.12
CA GLY A 37 -3.88 -3.02 -0.51
C GLY A 37 -4.86 -3.63 -1.50
N ASP A 38 -5.52 -2.79 -2.31
CA ASP A 38 -6.47 -3.22 -3.34
C ASP A 38 -5.78 -4.06 -4.44
N ALA A 39 -4.54 -3.70 -4.82
CA ALA A 39 -3.75 -4.44 -5.80
C ALA A 39 -3.40 -5.86 -5.31
N PHE A 40 -2.95 -5.98 -4.05
CA PHE A 40 -2.64 -7.30 -3.46
C PHE A 40 -3.88 -8.17 -3.26
N GLN A 41 -5.05 -7.60 -2.94
CA GLN A 41 -6.32 -8.35 -2.87
C GLN A 41 -6.75 -8.87 -4.25
N ASN A 42 -6.59 -8.06 -5.29
CA ASN A 42 -6.85 -8.47 -6.67
C ASN A 42 -5.90 -9.60 -7.12
N GLU A 43 -4.63 -9.55 -6.72
CA GLU A 43 -3.66 -10.60 -7.02
C GLU A 43 -4.01 -11.91 -6.30
N LYS A 44 -4.38 -11.85 -5.01
CA LYS A 44 -4.89 -13.03 -4.28
C LYS A 44 -6.15 -13.63 -4.93
N ALA A 45 -7.06 -12.81 -5.44
CA ALA A 45 -8.25 -13.29 -6.15
C ALA A 45 -7.88 -14.03 -7.44
N LYS A 46 -6.89 -13.55 -8.20
CA LYS A 46 -6.36 -14.24 -9.39
C LYS A 46 -5.71 -15.57 -9.04
N VAL A 47 -4.89 -15.61 -7.99
CA VAL A 47 -4.21 -16.83 -7.52
C VAL A 47 -5.21 -17.85 -6.97
N LYS A 48 -6.31 -17.42 -6.35
CA LYS A 48 -7.41 -18.31 -5.98
C LYS A 48 -8.08 -18.95 -7.20
N ALA A 49 -8.27 -18.17 -8.26
CA ALA A 49 -8.90 -18.66 -9.49
C ALA A 49 -8.06 -19.74 -10.21
N THR A 50 -6.74 -19.77 -10.00
CA THR A 50 -5.86 -20.81 -10.57
C THR A 50 -5.93 -22.15 -9.84
N GLY A 51 -6.66 -22.27 -8.72
CA GLY A 51 -6.80 -23.51 -7.95
C GLY A 51 -5.53 -23.95 -7.20
N ASP A 52 -4.45 -23.18 -7.28
CA ASP A 52 -3.17 -23.48 -6.61
C ASP A 52 -3.24 -23.08 -5.14
N ILE A 53 -3.46 -24.08 -4.29
CA ILE A 53 -3.63 -23.93 -2.84
C ILE A 53 -2.34 -23.39 -2.20
N GLN A 54 -1.17 -23.82 -2.68
CA GLN A 54 0.12 -23.39 -2.12
C GLN A 54 0.37 -21.91 -2.42
N LYS A 55 0.18 -21.49 -3.68
CA LYS A 55 0.29 -20.07 -4.05
C LYS A 55 -0.75 -19.20 -3.36
N THR A 56 -1.98 -19.70 -3.19
CA THR A 56 -3.03 -18.98 -2.46
C THR A 56 -2.67 -18.76 -0.99
N ARG A 57 -2.06 -19.78 -0.35
CA ARG A 57 -1.56 -19.69 1.03
C ARG A 57 -0.42 -18.68 1.12
N GLN A 58 0.55 -18.71 0.19
CA GLN A 58 1.63 -17.73 0.14
C GLN A 58 1.13 -16.30 -0.08
N ALA A 59 0.21 -16.07 -1.03
CA ALA A 59 -0.38 -14.76 -1.28
C ALA A 59 -1.15 -14.23 -0.05
N THR A 60 -1.82 -15.12 0.69
CA THR A 60 -2.50 -14.76 1.94
C THR A 60 -1.50 -14.38 3.03
N LEU A 61 -0.40 -15.13 3.17
CA LEU A 61 0.66 -14.81 4.11
C LEU A 61 1.31 -13.46 3.78
N ALA A 62 1.61 -13.19 2.50
CA ALA A 62 2.17 -11.92 2.05
C ALA A 62 1.27 -10.72 2.36
N LEU A 63 -0.04 -10.87 2.18
CA LEU A 63 -1.02 -9.85 2.57
C LEU A 63 -1.00 -9.58 4.07
N ASN A 64 -1.03 -10.64 4.88
CA ASN A 64 -0.99 -10.52 6.33
C ASN A 64 0.31 -9.82 6.79
N ILE A 65 1.45 -10.16 6.19
CA ILE A 65 2.75 -9.50 6.46
C ILE A 65 2.66 -8.00 6.17
N ALA A 66 2.17 -7.62 4.99
CA ALA A 66 2.04 -6.23 4.58
C ALA A 66 1.08 -5.43 5.49
N GLU A 67 0.04 -6.07 6.04
CA GLU A 67 -0.85 -5.46 7.03
C GLU A 67 -0.16 -5.22 8.37
N VAL A 68 0.59 -6.20 8.87
CA VAL A 68 1.36 -6.05 10.12
C VAL A 68 2.45 -5.00 9.98
N GLU A 69 3.23 -5.00 8.90
CA GLU A 69 4.27 -3.99 8.68
C GLU A 69 3.70 -2.58 8.60
N ARG A 70 2.55 -2.42 7.93
CA ARG A 70 1.86 -1.12 7.86
C ARG A 70 1.37 -0.66 9.22
N TRP A 71 0.89 -1.59 10.05
CA TRP A 71 0.48 -1.30 11.42
C TRP A 71 1.69 -0.95 12.31
N GLU A 72 2.77 -1.74 12.26
CA GLU A 72 4.03 -1.48 12.97
C GLU A 72 4.59 -0.10 12.59
N PHE A 73 4.61 0.23 11.30
CA PHE A 73 5.02 1.55 10.80
C PHE A 73 4.12 2.67 11.34
N ALA A 74 2.80 2.48 11.35
CA ALA A 74 1.87 3.49 11.87
C ALA A 74 2.07 3.71 13.37
N VAL A 75 2.27 2.64 14.14
CA VAL A 75 2.55 2.69 15.59
C VAL A 75 3.86 3.42 15.86
N GLN A 76 4.95 3.05 15.17
CA GLN A 76 6.26 3.70 15.32
C GLN A 76 6.21 5.20 15.03
N ASN A 77 5.43 5.60 14.02
CA ASN A 77 5.32 7.00 13.61
C ASN A 77 4.16 7.76 14.29
N ARG A 78 3.52 7.17 15.31
CA ARG A 78 2.35 7.74 16.02
C ARG A 78 1.23 8.20 15.07
N ILE A 79 1.06 7.49 13.95
CA ILE A 79 0.01 7.72 12.98
C ILE A 79 -1.26 7.03 13.50
N PRO A 80 -2.39 7.74 13.68
CA PRO A 80 -3.64 7.12 14.06
C PRO A 80 -4.06 6.07 13.01
N THR A 81 -4.12 4.80 13.42
CA THR A 81 -4.60 3.70 12.58
C THR A 81 -5.84 3.08 13.20
N LYS A 82 -6.85 2.82 12.36
CA LYS A 82 -8.07 2.09 12.75
C LYS A 82 -7.95 0.59 12.51
N ILE A 83 -6.91 0.16 11.79
CA ILE A 83 -6.71 -1.23 11.41
C ILE A 83 -5.61 -1.77 12.30
N VAL A 84 -6.01 -2.67 13.21
CA VAL A 84 -5.12 -3.39 14.11
C VAL A 84 -5.18 -4.86 13.74
N PRO A 85 -4.06 -5.47 13.30
CA PRO A 85 -4.01 -6.89 13.01
C PRO A 85 -4.39 -7.73 14.24
N SER A 86 -5.02 -8.89 14.05
CA SER A 86 -5.37 -9.77 15.17
C SER A 86 -4.11 -10.31 15.88
N LYS A 87 -4.27 -10.80 17.12
CA LYS A 87 -3.16 -11.41 17.88
C LYS A 87 -2.62 -12.65 17.17
N GLU A 88 -3.50 -13.46 16.59
CA GLU A 88 -3.14 -14.67 15.84
C GLU A 88 -2.34 -14.33 14.58
N VAL A 89 -2.78 -13.33 13.81
CA VAL A 89 -2.07 -12.88 12.61
C VAL A 89 -0.68 -12.38 12.96
N ARG A 90 -0.57 -11.59 14.04
CA ARG A 90 0.74 -11.13 14.54
C ARG A 90 1.63 -12.31 14.96
N GLY A 91 1.09 -13.27 15.71
CA GLY A 91 1.81 -14.47 16.14
C GLY A 91 2.36 -15.28 14.97
N MET A 92 1.52 -15.58 13.98
CA MET A 92 1.93 -16.32 12.77
C MET A 92 3.07 -15.61 12.02
N ILE A 93 3.04 -14.28 11.93
CA ILE A 93 4.08 -13.51 11.24
C ILE A 93 5.38 -13.46 12.04
N CYS A 94 5.30 -13.32 13.37
CA CYS A 94 6.47 -13.42 14.24
C CYS A 94 7.16 -14.78 14.08
N GLU A 95 6.41 -15.88 14.09
CA GLU A 95 6.95 -17.23 13.86
C GLU A 95 7.55 -17.40 12.46
N HIS A 96 6.88 -16.87 11.44
CA HIS A 96 7.38 -16.91 10.06
C HIS A 96 8.72 -16.17 9.93
N ARG A 97 8.83 -14.97 10.51
CA ARG A 97 10.07 -14.17 10.53
C ARG A 97 11.18 -14.90 11.30
N ALA A 98 10.86 -15.51 12.44
CA ALA A 98 11.81 -16.30 13.23
C ALA A 98 12.37 -17.49 12.43
N LYS A 99 11.51 -18.21 11.69
CA LYS A 99 11.93 -19.30 10.80
C LYS A 99 12.78 -18.80 9.63
N GLN A 100 12.50 -17.62 9.06
CA GLN A 100 13.36 -17.05 8.02
C GLN A 100 14.75 -16.69 8.58
N ALA A 101 14.81 -16.09 9.78
CA ALA A 101 16.06 -15.69 10.42
C ALA A 101 16.98 -16.88 10.77
N GLN A 102 16.42 -18.07 11.02
CA GLN A 102 17.19 -19.30 11.26
C GLN A 102 17.75 -19.92 9.98
N ASN A 103 17.23 -19.57 8.81
CA ASN A 103 17.62 -20.10 7.50
C ASN A 103 18.48 -19.11 6.69
N ALA A 104 18.86 -17.98 7.28
CA ALA A 104 19.68 -16.92 6.67
C ALA A 104 21.12 -16.99 7.18
#